data_AF-A0AA35KDI3-F1
#
_entry.id   AF-A0AA35KDI3-F1
#
_cell.length_a   1.000
_cell.length_b   1.000
_cell.length_c   1.000
_cell.angle_alpha   90.00
_cell.angle_beta   90.00
_cell.angle_gamma   90.00
#
_symmetry.space_group_name_H-M   'P 1'
#
loop_
_entity.id
_entity.type
_entity.pdbx_description
1 polymer ?
#
loop_
_entity_poly.entity_id
_entity_poly.type
_entity_poly.pdbx_seq_one_letter_code
_entity_poly.pdbx_strand_id
1 'polypeptide(L)'
;MSHWYAAHRRLSLRACGPPSGKGHPPQLREAKQNLRNLILQIQTTITDPEKVQGRLNKEDKNISLKACQAKSDWLENTKEATMQDFVEQKQLLEDIMLPIFTKLATPRVQDSVNKKMGTPLEH
;
A
#
# COMPACT_ATOMS: atom_id res chain seq x y z
N MET A 1 3.07 -15.64 -4.86
CA MET A 1 2.16 -14.64 -4.25
C MET A 1 2.98 -13.79 -3.30
N SER A 2 3.10 -12.50 -3.55
CA SER A 2 3.91 -11.57 -2.76
C SER A 2 3.51 -11.64 -1.27
N HIS A 3 4.48 -11.63 -0.35
CA HIS A 3 4.24 -11.68 1.12
C HIS A 3 3.23 -10.63 1.60
N TRP A 4 3.12 -9.50 0.87
CA TRP A 4 2.13 -8.46 1.11
C TRP A 4 0.68 -8.97 0.98
N TYR A 5 0.37 -9.82 -0.02
CA TYR A 5 -0.98 -10.39 -0.23
C TYR A 5 -1.38 -11.37 0.87
N ALA A 6 -0.43 -12.21 1.33
CA ALA A 6 -0.69 -13.23 2.35
C ALA A 6 -0.85 -12.64 3.75
N ALA A 7 -0.07 -11.61 4.09
CA ALA A 7 -0.21 -10.89 5.36
C ALA A 7 -1.52 -10.09 5.40
N HIS A 8 -1.90 -9.42 4.30
CA HIS A 8 -3.05 -8.53 4.28
C HIS A 8 -4.40 -9.26 4.29
N ARG A 9 -4.55 -10.31 3.46
CA ARG A 9 -5.82 -11.05 3.32
C ARG A 9 -6.21 -11.77 4.62
N ARG A 10 -5.22 -12.16 5.44
CA ARG A 10 -5.45 -12.82 6.73
C ARG A 10 -6.00 -11.86 7.80
N LEU A 11 -5.75 -10.55 7.69
CA LEU A 11 -6.29 -9.52 8.59
C LEU A 11 -7.71 -9.04 8.20
N SER A 12 -8.04 -9.00 6.90
CA SER A 12 -9.34 -8.51 6.42
C SER A 12 -10.51 -9.48 6.68
N LEU A 13 -10.26 -10.80 6.64
CA LEU A 13 -11.30 -11.85 6.73
C LEU A 13 -11.90 -12.10 8.12
N ARG A 14 -11.49 -11.36 9.17
CA ARG A 14 -11.98 -11.60 10.55
C ARG A 14 -12.83 -10.44 11.12
N ALA A 15 -13.18 -9.42 10.33
CA ALA A 15 -13.72 -8.16 10.86
C ALA A 15 -15.26 -7.96 10.74
N CYS A 16 -16.01 -8.78 10.00
CA CYS A 16 -17.47 -8.62 9.90
C CYS A 16 -18.21 -9.50 10.94
N GLY A 17 -18.33 -8.98 12.17
CA GLY A 17 -19.38 -9.38 13.12
C GLY A 17 -20.64 -8.52 12.95
N PRO A 18 -21.82 -8.96 13.42
CA PRO A 18 -23.08 -8.25 13.19
C PRO A 18 -23.12 -6.87 13.86
N PRO A 19 -23.65 -5.84 13.19
CA PRO A 19 -23.69 -4.48 13.72
C PRO A 19 -24.79 -4.36 14.77
N SER A 20 -24.39 -4.19 16.04
CA SER A 20 -25.32 -3.87 17.12
C SER A 20 -25.06 -2.46 17.65
N GLY A 21 -26.08 -1.59 17.48
CA GLY A 21 -26.44 -0.56 18.45
C GLY A 21 -25.51 0.64 18.64
N LYS A 22 -25.88 1.75 18.01
CA LYS A 22 -25.65 3.17 18.40
C LYS A 22 -24.61 3.43 19.51
N GLY A 23 -23.41 3.79 19.06
CA GLY A 23 -22.36 4.41 19.84
C GLY A 23 -21.15 4.44 18.94
N HIS A 24 -20.64 5.62 18.59
CA HIS A 24 -19.46 5.72 17.73
C HIS A 24 -18.28 5.06 18.47
N PRO A 25 -17.86 3.83 18.11
CA PRO A 25 -16.95 3.07 18.93
C PRO A 25 -15.51 3.61 18.73
N PRO A 26 -14.59 3.41 19.69
CA PRO A 26 -13.15 3.69 19.49
C PRO A 26 -12.63 3.12 18.16
N GLN A 27 -13.20 1.99 17.76
CA GLN A 27 -12.96 1.28 16.51
C GLN A 27 -13.11 2.15 15.25
N LEU A 28 -14.02 3.13 15.20
CA LEU A 28 -14.20 3.97 14.02
C LEU A 28 -13.13 5.06 13.90
N ARG A 29 -12.74 5.63 15.05
CA ARG A 29 -11.58 6.52 15.11
C ARG A 29 -10.32 5.77 14.69
N GLU A 30 -10.15 4.54 15.14
CA GLU A 30 -9.05 3.66 14.75
C GLU A 30 -9.09 3.31 13.27
N ALA A 31 -10.26 2.95 12.72
CA ALA A 31 -10.41 2.66 11.28
C ALA A 31 -10.06 3.89 10.42
N LYS A 32 -10.54 5.08 10.81
CA LYS A 32 -10.19 6.36 10.18
C LYS A 32 -8.68 6.61 10.25
N GLN A 33 -8.06 6.41 11.42
CA GLN A 33 -6.62 6.61 11.60
C GLN A 33 -5.79 5.60 10.79
N ASN A 34 -6.23 4.35 10.72
CA ASN A 34 -5.56 3.31 9.93
C ASN A 34 -5.57 3.65 8.44
N LEU A 35 -6.70 4.13 7.90
CA LEU A 35 -6.76 4.58 6.52
C LEU A 35 -5.84 5.79 6.27
N ARG A 36 -5.82 6.77 7.19
CA ARG A 36 -4.90 7.91 7.14
C ARG A 36 -3.43 7.48 7.14
N ASN A 37 -3.06 6.58 8.04
CA ASN A 37 -1.69 6.06 8.15
C ASN A 37 -1.27 5.31 6.89
N LEU A 38 -2.17 4.50 6.31
CA LEU A 38 -1.90 3.80 5.05
C LEU A 38 -1.66 4.79 3.90
N ILE A 39 -2.50 5.82 3.77
CA ILE A 39 -2.35 6.86 2.75
C ILE A 39 -0.98 7.55 2.89
N LEU A 40 -0.62 7.96 4.11
CA LEU A 40 0.67 8.61 4.38
C LEU A 40 1.84 7.68 4.06
N GLN A 41 1.77 6.41 4.48
CA GLN A 41 2.80 5.42 4.19
C GLN A 41 3.02 5.25 2.68
N ILE A 42 1.93 5.15 1.92
CA ILE A 42 1.99 5.05 0.45
C ILE A 42 2.65 6.30 -0.11
N GLN A 43 2.18 7.49 0.29
CA GLN A 43 2.72 8.77 -0.19
C GLN A 43 4.22 8.89 0.08
N THR A 44 4.66 8.63 1.32
CA THR A 44 6.08 8.62 1.67
C THR A 44 6.87 7.62 0.85
N THR A 45 6.33 6.42 0.61
CA THR A 45 7.03 5.39 -0.18
C THR A 45 7.18 5.80 -1.64
N ILE A 46 6.14 6.38 -2.26
CA ILE A 46 6.16 6.71 -3.69
C ILE A 46 6.92 8.01 -4.00
N THR A 47 7.05 8.92 -3.03
CA THR A 47 7.83 10.15 -3.15
C THR A 47 9.30 9.96 -2.79
N ASP A 48 9.64 8.89 -2.07
CA ASP A 48 11.02 8.54 -1.78
C ASP A 48 11.73 8.01 -3.04
N PRO A 49 12.71 8.76 -3.59
CA PRO A 49 13.39 8.38 -4.82
C PRO A 49 14.18 7.07 -4.65
N GLU A 50 14.77 6.81 -3.48
CA GLU A 50 15.58 5.61 -3.25
C GLU A 50 14.72 4.34 -3.26
N LYS A 51 13.48 4.42 -2.77
CA LYS A 51 12.54 3.29 -2.79
C LYS A 51 11.98 2.99 -4.18
N VAL A 52 11.73 4.02 -4.99
CA VAL A 52 11.01 3.87 -6.28
C VAL A 52 11.91 3.85 -7.51
N GLN A 53 13.16 4.30 -7.40
CA GLN A 53 14.07 4.40 -8.55
C GLN A 53 14.29 3.03 -9.20
N GLY A 54 14.05 2.99 -10.52
CA GLY A 54 14.13 1.76 -11.31
C GLY A 54 13.04 0.72 -11.00
N ARG A 55 12.03 1.07 -10.19
CA ARG A 55 10.90 0.18 -9.81
C ARG A 55 9.57 0.66 -10.35
N LEU A 56 9.28 1.94 -10.15
CA LEU A 56 8.01 2.54 -10.54
C LEU A 56 8.19 3.52 -11.69
N ASN A 57 7.33 3.41 -12.69
CA ASN A 57 7.26 4.37 -13.77
C ASN A 57 6.41 5.60 -13.38
N LYS A 58 6.31 6.59 -14.27
CA LYS A 58 5.51 7.81 -14.03
C LYS A 58 4.02 7.51 -13.82
N GLU A 59 3.49 6.53 -14.54
CA GLU A 59 2.09 6.13 -14.44
C GLU A 59 1.77 5.48 -13.09
N ASP A 60 2.61 4.53 -12.65
CA ASP A 60 2.50 3.88 -11.34
C ASP A 60 2.44 4.93 -10.21
N LYS A 61 3.36 5.91 -10.25
CA LYS A 61 3.39 7.02 -9.27
C LYS A 61 2.11 7.87 -9.32
N ASN A 62 1.62 8.18 -10.52
CA ASN A 62 0.41 8.98 -10.70
C ASN A 62 -0.84 8.25 -10.20
N ILE A 63 -0.95 6.94 -10.47
CA ILE A 63 -2.05 6.09 -9.97
C ILE A 63 -2.05 6.11 -8.44
N SER A 64 -0.90 5.90 -7.81
CA SER A 64 -0.79 5.93 -6.35
C SER A 64 -1.16 7.30 -5.76
N LEU A 65 -0.65 8.40 -6.33
CA LEU A 65 -0.97 9.75 -5.87
C LEU A 65 -2.46 10.06 -6.00
N LYS A 66 -3.08 9.72 -7.14
CA LYS A 66 -4.52 9.92 -7.37
C LYS A 66 -5.36 9.08 -6.41
N ALA A 67 -4.99 7.83 -6.19
CA ALA A 67 -5.69 6.95 -5.25
C ALA A 67 -5.61 7.50 -3.82
N CYS A 68 -4.42 7.88 -3.36
CA CYS A 68 -4.22 8.52 -2.05
C CYS A 68 -5.04 9.80 -1.92
N GLN A 69 -5.01 10.68 -2.92
CA GLN A 69 -5.76 11.93 -2.89
C GLN A 69 -7.27 11.69 -2.82
N ALA A 70 -7.80 10.76 -3.60
CA ALA A 70 -9.22 10.42 -3.57
C ALA A 70 -9.67 9.89 -2.20
N LYS A 71 -8.84 9.08 -1.53
CA LYS A 71 -9.16 8.59 -0.17
C LYS A 71 -9.02 9.67 0.89
N SER A 72 -8.03 10.54 0.78
CA SER A 72 -7.88 11.71 1.66
C SER A 72 -9.08 12.65 1.54
N ASP A 73 -9.49 12.97 0.33
CA ASP A 73 -10.66 13.83 0.08
C ASP A 73 -11.93 13.21 0.66
N TRP A 74 -12.14 11.90 0.46
CA TRP A 74 -13.26 11.18 1.07
C TRP A 74 -13.23 11.26 2.61
N LEU A 75 -12.04 11.15 3.24
CA LEU A 75 -11.87 11.25 4.68
C LEU A 75 -12.16 12.63 5.29
N GLU A 76 -12.03 13.68 4.48
CA GLU A 76 -12.29 15.07 4.85
C GLU A 76 -13.76 15.45 4.65
N ASN A 77 -14.38 14.95 3.57
CA ASN A 77 -15.77 15.25 3.24
C ASN A 77 -16.79 14.35 3.95
N THR A 78 -16.40 13.15 4.38
CA THR A 78 -17.35 12.18 4.97
C THR A 78 -17.53 12.39 6.47
N LYS A 79 -18.76 12.76 6.88
CA LYS A 79 -19.12 13.04 8.28
C LYS A 79 -19.74 11.84 9.02
N GLU A 80 -20.44 10.96 8.31
CA GLU A 80 -21.24 9.87 8.89
C GLU A 80 -20.92 8.49 8.27
N ALA A 81 -19.65 8.26 7.92
CA ALA A 81 -19.20 6.95 7.45
C ALA A 81 -19.41 5.88 8.54
N THR A 82 -19.75 4.68 8.12
CA THR A 82 -19.81 3.50 8.98
C THR A 82 -18.46 2.79 9.01
N MET A 83 -18.30 1.85 9.95
CA MET A 83 -17.14 0.96 9.98
C MET A 83 -16.92 0.23 8.65
N GLN A 84 -18.01 -0.22 8.01
CA GLN A 84 -17.97 -0.92 6.73
C GLN A 84 -17.37 -0.03 5.64
N ASP A 85 -17.78 1.25 5.58
CA ASP A 85 -17.24 2.20 4.61
C ASP A 85 -15.71 2.35 4.75
N PHE A 86 -15.20 2.47 5.98
CA PHE A 86 -13.74 2.57 6.18
C PHE A 86 -12.99 1.31 5.75
N VAL A 87 -13.56 0.13 6.01
CA VAL A 87 -13.00 -1.16 5.56
C VAL A 87 -13.00 -1.22 4.03
N GLU A 88 -14.08 -0.82 3.37
CA GLU A 88 -14.18 -0.78 1.91
C GLU A 88 -13.22 0.23 1.30
N GLN A 89 -13.13 1.45 1.83
CA GLN A 89 -12.22 2.47 1.33
C GLN A 89 -10.76 2.05 1.44
N LYS A 90 -10.41 1.37 2.54
CA LYS A 90 -9.09 0.78 2.73
C LYS A 90 -8.85 -0.34 1.72
N GLN A 91 -9.80 -1.27 1.57
CA GLN A 91 -9.66 -2.40 0.63
C GLN A 91 -9.51 -1.92 -0.82
N LEU A 92 -10.26 -0.89 -1.22
CA LEU A 92 -10.15 -0.27 -2.55
C LEU A 92 -8.78 0.38 -2.77
N LEU A 93 -8.23 1.08 -1.76
CA LEU A 93 -6.88 1.63 -1.85
C LEU A 93 -5.83 0.52 -2.00
N GLU A 94 -5.99 -0.57 -1.25
CA GLU A 94 -5.07 -1.70 -1.27
C GLU A 94 -5.09 -2.47 -2.57
N ASP A 95 -6.26 -2.62 -3.19
CA ASP A 95 -6.41 -3.27 -4.49
C ASP A 95 -5.70 -2.47 -5.59
N ILE A 96 -5.89 -1.15 -5.60
CA ILE A 96 -5.19 -0.24 -6.52
C ILE A 96 -3.68 -0.28 -6.29
N MET A 97 -3.23 -0.35 -5.02
CA MET A 97 -1.82 -0.31 -4.66
C MET A 97 -1.09 -1.65 -4.79
N LEU A 98 -1.82 -2.76 -4.84
CA LEU A 98 -1.27 -4.10 -4.95
C LEU A 98 -0.28 -4.28 -6.12
N PRO A 99 -0.57 -3.87 -7.36
CA PRO A 99 0.38 -3.98 -8.46
C PRO A 99 1.65 -3.14 -8.21
N ILE A 100 1.52 -1.95 -7.61
CA ILE A 100 2.65 -1.06 -7.28
C ILE A 100 3.55 -1.71 -6.22
N PHE A 101 2.98 -2.25 -5.15
CA PHE A 101 3.75 -2.95 -4.12
C PHE A 101 4.42 -4.21 -4.64
N THR A 102 3.80 -4.91 -5.59
CA THR A 102 4.40 -6.07 -6.25
C THR A 102 5.65 -5.66 -7.05
N LYS A 103 5.61 -4.52 -7.76
CA LYS A 103 6.78 -3.97 -8.46
C LYS A 103 7.90 -3.56 -7.49
N LEU A 104 7.55 -2.96 -6.35
CA LEU A 104 8.53 -2.57 -5.32
C LEU A 104 9.19 -3.77 -4.64
N ALA A 105 8.44 -4.85 -4.39
CA ALA A 105 8.93 -6.05 -3.72
C ALA A 105 9.75 -6.98 -4.63
N THR A 106 9.59 -6.89 -5.94
CA THR A 106 10.36 -7.69 -6.89
C THR A 106 11.83 -7.29 -6.81
N PRO A 107 12.80 -8.16 -6.50
CA PRO A 107 14.23 -7.80 -6.47
C PRO A 107 14.71 -7.32 -7.86
N ARG A 108 15.72 -6.45 -7.91
CA ARG A 108 16.27 -6.01 -9.20
C ARG A 108 17.00 -7.20 -9.81
N VAL A 109 16.60 -7.62 -11.00
CA VAL A 109 17.37 -8.62 -11.78
C VAL A 109 18.71 -8.03 -12.27
N GLN A 110 18.95 -6.73 -12.08
CA GLN A 110 20.17 -6.04 -12.52
C GLN A 110 21.36 -6.14 -11.55
N ASP A 111 21.23 -6.73 -10.36
CA ASP A 111 22.35 -6.96 -9.44
C ASP A 111 23.19 -8.22 -9.79
N SER A 112 23.14 -8.72 -11.04
CA SER A 112 23.87 -9.92 -11.45
C SER A 112 24.73 -9.80 -12.72
N VAL A 113 24.95 -8.59 -13.26
CA VAL A 113 25.96 -8.36 -14.32
C VAL A 113 27.07 -7.46 -13.79
N ASN A 114 27.80 -7.90 -12.76
CA ASN A 114 29.21 -7.54 -12.54
C ASN A 114 29.83 -8.29 -11.35
N LYS A 115 30.09 -9.59 -11.52
CA LYS A 115 31.18 -10.26 -10.80
C LYS A 115 31.81 -11.36 -11.65
N LYS A 116 32.37 -10.98 -12.80
CA LYS A 116 33.49 -11.68 -13.43
C LYS A 116 34.55 -10.64 -13.77
N MET A 117 35.20 -10.14 -12.71
CA MET A 117 36.51 -9.49 -12.84
C MET A 117 37.56 -10.59 -12.79
N GLY A 118 38.46 -10.56 -13.77
CA GLY A 118 39.32 -11.66 -14.15
C GLY A 118 40.42 -12.03 -13.16
N THR A 119 41.01 -13.18 -13.45
CA THR A 119 42.36 -13.54 -13.04
C THR A 119 43.05 -14.01 -14.33
N PRO A 120 44.04 -13.29 -14.88
CA PRO A 120 44.91 -13.85 -15.89
C PRO A 120 45.92 -14.74 -15.16
N LEU A 121 45.84 -16.05 -15.39
CA LEU A 121 46.93 -16.97 -15.06
C LEU A 121 47.79 -17.08 -16.31
N GLU A 122 48.75 -16.16 -16.44
CA GLU A 122 49.89 -16.33 -17.36
C GLU A 122 50.94 -17.19 -16.65
N HIS A 123 51.61 -18.03 -17.45
CA HIS A 123 52.49 -19.15 -17.11
C HIS A 123 53.57 -18.92 -16.05
#